data_AF-A0A2J0KSE9-F1
#
_entry.id   AF-A0A2J0KSE9-F1
#
_cell.length_a   1.000
_cell.length_b   1.000
_cell.length_c   1.000
_cell.angle_alpha   90.00
_cell.angle_beta   90.00
_cell.angle_gamma   90.00
#
_symmetry.space_group_name_H-M   'P 1'
#
loop_
_entity.id
_entity.type
_entity.pdbx_description
1 polymer ?
#
loop_
_entity_poly.entity_id
_entity_poly.type
_entity_poly.pdbx_seq_one_letter_code
_entity_poly.pdbx_strand_id
1 'polypeptide(L)'
;MLNWILSKTIGTQNSRMLRRFAPTVERINSLEPEISRLSDAALGAKTAVFKERLKNGETLDALLPEAFAVVRETGKRILNMRHFDVQLIGGMALHRGKIAEMATGEGKTLVATLAVYLNALTGKGVHVVTVNDYLAKRDREWMGPIYEFLGLTIDTIQHNSSQEERQRAYASDVTYGTNNEFGFDYLRDNMVRHVSQRV
;
A
#
# COMPACT_ATOMS: atom_id res chain seq x y z
N MET A 1 -23.77 -33.29 2.07
CA MET A 1 -24.33 -33.00 0.73
C MET A 1 -25.05 -31.66 0.65
N LEU A 2 -26.00 -31.35 1.54
CA LEU A 2 -26.77 -30.09 1.51
C LEU A 2 -25.90 -28.82 1.59
N ASN A 3 -24.91 -28.77 2.50
CA ASN A 3 -23.97 -27.65 2.62
C ASN A 3 -23.08 -27.45 1.38
N TRP A 4 -22.74 -28.52 0.66
CA TRP A 4 -21.95 -28.45 -0.56
C TRP A 4 -22.76 -27.84 -1.71
N ILE A 5 -24.03 -28.24 -1.85
CA ILE A 5 -24.96 -27.69 -2.84
C ILE A 5 -25.29 -26.22 -2.54
N LEU A 6 -25.54 -25.87 -1.27
CA LEU A 6 -25.78 -24.49 -0.82
C LEU A 6 -24.55 -23.59 -1.03
N SER A 7 -23.33 -24.09 -0.81
CA SER A 7 -22.09 -23.35 -1.08
C SER A 7 -21.87 -23.07 -2.57
N LYS A 8 -22.37 -23.94 -3.47
CA LYS A 8 -22.31 -23.76 -4.93
C LYS A 8 -23.30 -22.70 -5.44
N THR A 9 -24.47 -22.57 -4.80
CA THR A 9 -25.52 -21.63 -5.23
C THR A 9 -25.40 -20.25 -4.58
N ILE A 10 -25.02 -20.17 -3.30
CA ILE A 10 -24.89 -18.92 -2.53
C ILE A 10 -23.45 -18.35 -2.61
N GLY A 11 -22.48 -19.20 -2.95
CA GLY A 11 -21.05 -18.87 -2.96
C GLY A 11 -20.43 -18.91 -1.55
N THR A 12 -19.12 -19.09 -1.49
CA THR A 12 -18.38 -19.02 -0.21
C THR A 12 -18.36 -17.58 0.31
N GLN A 13 -17.95 -17.39 1.57
CA GLN A 13 -17.69 -16.04 2.10
C GLN A 13 -16.69 -15.28 1.23
N ASN A 14 -15.65 -15.95 0.74
CA ASN A 14 -14.64 -15.38 -0.15
C ASN A 14 -15.24 -15.00 -1.50
N SER A 15 -16.04 -15.88 -2.12
CA SER A 15 -16.72 -15.58 -3.39
C SER A 15 -17.63 -14.36 -3.28
N ARG A 16 -18.34 -14.21 -2.15
CA ARG A 16 -19.19 -13.04 -1.87
C ARG A 16 -18.36 -11.77 -1.65
N MET A 17 -17.21 -11.86 -0.98
CA MET A 17 -16.31 -10.72 -0.82
C MET A 17 -15.72 -10.26 -2.16
N LEU A 18 -15.26 -11.18 -3.00
CA LEU A 18 -14.76 -10.87 -4.34
C LEU A 18 -15.83 -10.19 -5.21
N ARG A 19 -17.07 -10.68 -5.17
CA ARG A 19 -18.20 -10.02 -5.88
C ARG A 19 -18.44 -8.58 -5.40
N ARG A 20 -18.17 -8.26 -4.13
CA ARG A 20 -18.29 -6.90 -3.60
C ARG A 20 -17.19 -5.96 -4.09
N PHE A 21 -16.05 -6.49 -4.55
CA PHE A 21 -14.96 -5.69 -5.11
C PHE A 21 -15.15 -5.40 -6.60
N ALA A 22 -15.92 -6.20 -7.33
CA ALA A 22 -16.12 -6.03 -8.78
C ALA A 22 -16.60 -4.61 -9.18
N PRO A 23 -17.61 -4.01 -8.51
CA PRO A 23 -18.03 -2.65 -8.85
C PRO A 23 -16.91 -1.61 -8.64
N THR A 24 -16.06 -1.82 -7.63
CA THR A 24 -14.93 -0.94 -7.35
C THR A 24 -13.83 -1.10 -8.41
N VAL A 25 -13.56 -2.32 -8.88
CA VAL A 25 -12.66 -2.58 -10.01
C VAL A 25 -13.15 -1.86 -11.26
N GLU A 26 -14.44 -1.99 -11.59
CA GLU A 26 -15.05 -1.29 -12.73
C GLU A 26 -14.91 0.22 -12.58
N ARG A 27 -15.14 0.76 -11.38
CA ARG A 27 -14.94 2.18 -11.10
C ARG A 27 -13.49 2.61 -11.33
N ILE A 28 -12.50 1.87 -10.82
CA ILE A 28 -11.07 2.15 -11.04
C ILE A 28 -10.75 2.13 -12.55
N ASN A 29 -11.22 1.11 -13.27
CA ASN A 29 -11.02 0.98 -14.73
C ASN A 29 -11.65 2.16 -15.49
N SER A 30 -12.83 2.62 -15.08
CA SER A 30 -13.51 3.75 -15.72
C SER A 30 -12.76 5.09 -15.62
N LEU A 31 -11.84 5.22 -14.65
CA LEU A 31 -11.04 6.44 -14.44
C LEU A 31 -9.78 6.48 -15.33
N GLU A 32 -9.35 5.36 -15.90
CA GLU A 32 -8.11 5.29 -16.69
C GLU A 32 -8.06 6.29 -17.86
N PRO A 33 -9.12 6.53 -18.66
CA PRO A 33 -9.08 7.50 -19.74
C PRO A 33 -8.84 8.95 -19.28
N GLU A 34 -9.27 9.30 -18.07
CA GLU A 34 -9.05 10.63 -17.48
C GLU A 34 -7.64 10.72 -16.86
N ILE A 35 -7.30 9.73 -16.03
CA ILE A 35 -6.02 9.71 -15.29
C ILE A 35 -4.83 9.60 -16.24
N SER A 36 -4.93 8.80 -17.31
CA SER A 36 -3.85 8.66 -18.30
C SER A 36 -3.57 9.93 -19.10
N ARG A 37 -4.51 10.88 -19.15
CA ARG A 37 -4.33 12.19 -19.82
C ARG A 37 -3.68 13.23 -18.93
N LEU A 38 -3.56 12.98 -17.63
CA LEU A 38 -2.88 13.89 -16.72
C LEU A 38 -1.40 14.00 -17.10
N SER A 39 -0.84 15.20 -17.01
CA SER A 39 0.61 15.37 -17.03
C SER A 39 1.23 14.76 -15.76
N ASP A 40 2.52 14.50 -15.77
CA ASP A 40 3.21 13.97 -14.60
C ASP A 40 3.07 14.88 -13.38
N ALA A 41 3.14 16.20 -13.60
CA ALA A 41 2.90 17.20 -12.55
C ALA A 41 1.47 17.12 -11.99
N ALA A 42 0.46 16.97 -12.85
CA ALA A 42 -0.93 16.86 -12.41
C ALA A 42 -1.22 15.53 -11.70
N LEU A 43 -0.55 14.44 -12.13
CA LEU A 43 -0.66 13.12 -11.50
C LEU A 43 -0.01 13.14 -10.10
N GLY A 44 1.21 13.67 -9.97
CA GLY A 44 1.89 13.83 -8.67
C GLY A 44 1.13 14.76 -7.72
N ALA A 45 0.46 15.79 -8.23
CA ALA A 45 -0.35 16.70 -7.43
C ALA A 45 -1.61 16.06 -6.81
N LYS A 46 -2.05 14.87 -7.29
CA LYS A 46 -3.22 14.18 -6.73
C LYS A 46 -3.05 13.83 -5.25
N THR A 47 -1.84 13.56 -4.79
CA THR A 47 -1.58 13.28 -3.37
C THR A 47 -2.00 14.44 -2.47
N ALA A 48 -1.67 15.69 -2.84
CA ALA A 48 -2.07 16.86 -2.06
C ALA A 48 -3.60 17.02 -2.03
N VAL A 49 -4.26 16.78 -3.18
CA VAL A 49 -5.73 16.80 -3.29
C VAL A 49 -6.37 15.75 -2.38
N PHE A 50 -5.85 14.53 -2.35
CA PHE A 50 -6.38 13.46 -1.49
C PHE A 50 -6.15 13.75 -0.01
N LYS A 51 -4.96 14.23 0.37
CA LYS A 51 -4.68 14.65 1.77
C LYS A 51 -5.63 15.76 2.21
N GLU A 52 -5.97 16.71 1.32
CA GLU A 52 -6.93 17.77 1.62
C GLU A 52 -8.37 17.24 1.75
N ARG A 53 -8.80 16.34 0.87
CA ARG A 53 -10.11 15.67 0.96
C ARG A 53 -10.26 14.88 2.27
N LEU A 54 -9.21 14.18 2.71
CA LEU A 54 -9.19 13.50 4.01
C LEU A 54 -9.33 14.47 5.19
N LYS A 55 -8.62 15.61 5.17
CA LYS A 55 -8.77 16.65 6.20
C LYS A 55 -10.19 17.19 6.27
N ASN A 56 -10.86 17.27 5.12
CA ASN A 56 -12.25 17.70 5.00
C ASN A 56 -13.28 16.59 5.31
N GLY A 57 -12.84 15.44 5.83
CA GLY A 57 -13.72 14.40 6.38
C GLY A 57 -14.10 13.29 5.41
N GLU A 58 -13.57 13.28 4.19
CA GLU A 58 -13.72 12.14 3.30
C GLU A 58 -12.98 10.91 3.85
N THR A 59 -13.47 9.71 3.56
CA THR A 59 -12.86 8.47 4.07
C THR A 59 -11.88 7.87 3.06
N LEU A 60 -10.95 7.03 3.53
CA LEU A 60 -10.06 6.27 2.64
C LEU A 60 -10.84 5.38 1.68
N ASP A 61 -11.94 4.75 2.13
CA ASP A 61 -12.80 3.92 1.29
C ASP A 61 -13.43 4.72 0.13
N ALA A 62 -13.79 5.99 0.36
CA ALA A 62 -14.32 6.87 -0.68
C ALA A 62 -13.25 7.29 -1.69
N LEU A 63 -12.02 7.54 -1.22
CA LEU A 63 -10.87 7.88 -2.07
C LEU A 63 -10.30 6.70 -2.85
N LEU A 64 -10.51 5.48 -2.36
CA LEU A 64 -9.86 4.27 -2.87
C LEU A 64 -9.89 4.14 -4.41
N PRO A 65 -11.03 4.33 -5.11
CA PRO A 65 -11.06 4.14 -6.55
C PRO A 65 -10.13 5.11 -7.30
N GLU A 66 -10.12 6.39 -6.91
CA GLU A 66 -9.26 7.40 -7.51
C GLU A 66 -7.79 7.20 -7.13
N ALA A 67 -7.51 6.91 -5.85
CA ALA A 67 -6.15 6.66 -5.38
C ALA A 67 -5.53 5.44 -6.08
N PHE A 68 -6.29 4.35 -6.26
CA PHE A 68 -5.81 3.15 -6.96
C PHE A 68 -5.60 3.42 -8.45
N ALA A 69 -6.46 4.22 -9.09
CA ALA A 69 -6.27 4.61 -10.49
C ALA A 69 -4.99 5.44 -10.66
N VAL A 70 -4.71 6.37 -9.74
CA VAL A 70 -3.46 7.17 -9.71
C VAL A 70 -2.24 6.27 -9.56
N VAL A 71 -2.22 5.38 -8.55
CA VAL A 71 -1.09 4.47 -8.34
C VAL A 71 -0.87 3.53 -9.53
N ARG A 72 -1.95 3.02 -10.14
CA ARG A 72 -1.87 2.18 -11.34
C ARG A 72 -1.21 2.92 -12.50
N GLU A 73 -1.63 4.17 -12.76
CA GLU A 73 -1.04 4.97 -13.83
C GLU A 73 0.43 5.31 -13.53
N THR A 74 0.77 5.63 -12.27
CA THR A 74 2.17 5.83 -11.87
C THR A 74 3.01 4.56 -12.08
N GLY A 75 2.52 3.38 -11.69
CA GLY A 75 3.20 2.12 -11.95
C GLY A 75 3.44 1.86 -13.43
N LYS A 76 2.46 2.20 -14.28
CA LYS A 76 2.57 2.13 -15.74
C LYS A 76 3.64 3.08 -16.27
N ARG A 77 3.70 4.33 -15.81
CA ARG A 77 4.66 5.35 -16.30
C ARG A 77 6.08 5.08 -15.83
N ILE A 78 6.25 4.72 -14.56
CA ILE A 78 7.56 4.68 -13.91
C ILE A 78 8.20 3.30 -14.01
N LEU A 79 7.42 2.23 -13.86
CA LEU A 79 7.94 0.85 -13.85
C LEU A 79 7.56 0.07 -15.11
N ASN A 80 6.81 0.67 -16.04
CA ASN A 80 6.20 -0.02 -17.17
C ASN A 80 5.32 -1.21 -16.73
N MET A 81 4.65 -1.08 -15.58
CA MET A 81 3.81 -2.11 -14.98
C MET A 81 2.43 -1.56 -14.64
N ARG A 82 1.43 -1.87 -15.49
CA ARG A 82 0.02 -1.54 -15.22
C ARG A 82 -0.60 -2.65 -14.38
N HIS A 83 -1.18 -2.31 -13.22
CA HIS A 83 -1.86 -3.32 -12.38
C HIS A 83 -3.00 -4.03 -13.12
N PHE A 84 -3.06 -5.35 -13.00
CA PHE A 84 -4.20 -6.16 -13.42
C PHE A 84 -5.38 -6.03 -12.44
N ASP A 85 -6.57 -6.45 -12.86
CA ASP A 85 -7.77 -6.35 -12.04
C ASP A 85 -7.70 -7.25 -10.79
N VAL A 86 -7.08 -8.42 -10.91
CA VAL A 86 -6.79 -9.30 -9.77
C VAL A 86 -5.84 -8.63 -8.75
N GLN A 87 -4.95 -7.75 -9.22
CA GLN A 87 -4.04 -7.00 -8.36
C GLN A 87 -4.78 -5.86 -7.64
N LEU A 88 -5.74 -5.21 -8.29
CA LEU A 88 -6.63 -4.24 -7.62
C LEU A 88 -7.43 -4.91 -6.50
N ILE A 89 -7.95 -6.11 -6.75
CA ILE A 89 -8.63 -6.93 -5.75
C ILE A 89 -7.71 -7.23 -4.57
N GLY A 90 -6.46 -7.64 -4.84
CA GLY A 90 -5.45 -7.84 -3.81
C GLY A 90 -5.21 -6.59 -2.97
N GLY A 91 -5.05 -5.43 -3.61
CA GLY A 91 -4.88 -4.15 -2.91
C GLY A 91 -6.08 -3.80 -2.03
N MET A 92 -7.32 -4.02 -2.50
CA MET A 92 -8.53 -3.80 -1.70
C MET A 92 -8.64 -4.75 -0.52
N ALA A 93 -8.25 -6.02 -0.70
CA ALA A 93 -8.21 -6.99 0.40
C ALA A 93 -7.21 -6.55 1.48
N LEU A 94 -6.00 -6.10 1.09
CA LEU A 94 -4.99 -5.59 2.01
C LEU A 94 -5.49 -4.33 2.76
N HIS A 95 -6.07 -3.36 2.06
CA HIS A 95 -6.64 -2.17 2.69
C HIS A 95 -7.72 -2.50 3.72
N ARG A 96 -8.53 -3.54 3.48
CA ARG A 96 -9.55 -4.02 4.42
C ARG A 96 -9.03 -4.92 5.54
N GLY A 97 -7.71 -4.98 5.76
CA GLY A 97 -7.09 -5.79 6.80
C GLY A 97 -7.29 -7.29 6.60
N LYS A 98 -7.32 -7.75 5.34
CA LYS A 98 -7.42 -9.17 4.97
C LYS A 98 -6.10 -9.68 4.40
N ILE A 99 -5.96 -11.00 4.38
CA ILE A 99 -4.86 -11.67 3.69
C ILE A 99 -5.25 -11.83 2.22
N ALA A 100 -4.46 -11.24 1.33
CA ALA A 100 -4.59 -11.44 -0.11
C ALA A 100 -3.76 -12.66 -0.54
N GLU A 101 -4.40 -13.84 -0.57
CA GLU A 101 -3.78 -15.03 -1.14
C GLU A 101 -3.72 -14.90 -2.66
N MET A 102 -2.51 -14.94 -3.21
CA MET A 102 -2.25 -14.84 -4.64
C MET A 102 -1.21 -15.91 -5.01
N ALA A 103 -1.18 -16.38 -6.25
CA ALA A 103 -0.10 -17.28 -6.68
C ALA A 103 1.25 -16.54 -6.77
N THR A 104 2.34 -17.30 -6.85
CA THR A 104 3.66 -16.75 -7.19
C THR A 104 3.63 -16.26 -8.65
N GLY A 105 4.22 -15.10 -8.91
CA GLY A 105 4.18 -14.47 -10.24
C GLY A 105 3.05 -13.45 -10.43
N GLU A 106 2.04 -13.43 -9.55
CA GLU A 106 0.92 -12.46 -9.61
C GLU A 106 1.31 -11.01 -9.22
N GLY A 107 2.59 -10.73 -8.97
CA GLY A 107 3.08 -9.38 -8.69
C GLY A 107 2.72 -8.84 -7.30
N LYS A 108 2.82 -9.66 -6.24
CA LYS A 108 2.49 -9.26 -4.85
C LYS A 108 3.15 -7.96 -4.39
N THR A 109 4.41 -7.74 -4.78
CA THR A 109 5.16 -6.52 -4.43
C THR A 109 4.50 -5.27 -5.03
N LEU A 110 4.06 -5.35 -6.30
CA LEU A 110 3.34 -4.28 -6.98
C LEU A 110 1.91 -4.11 -6.41
N VAL A 111 1.24 -5.19 -6.02
CA VAL A 111 -0.09 -5.14 -5.39
C VAL A 111 -0.08 -4.32 -4.10
N ALA A 112 0.98 -4.47 -3.29
CA ALA A 112 1.09 -3.77 -2.01
C ALA A 112 1.07 -2.25 -2.18
N THR A 113 1.60 -1.71 -3.27
CA THR A 113 1.71 -0.26 -3.47
C THR A 113 0.37 0.46 -3.47
N LEU A 114 -0.71 -0.20 -3.92
CA LEU A 114 -2.07 0.33 -3.90
C LEU A 114 -2.54 0.63 -2.48
N ALA A 115 -2.45 -0.38 -1.60
CA ALA A 115 -2.90 -0.28 -0.23
C ALA A 115 -1.96 0.58 0.61
N VAL A 116 -0.64 0.47 0.39
CA VAL A 116 0.37 1.27 1.08
C VAL A 116 0.16 2.75 0.79
N TYR A 117 0.07 3.15 -0.49
CA TYR A 117 -0.16 4.53 -0.87
C TYR A 117 -1.43 5.09 -0.22
N LEU A 118 -2.57 4.40 -0.36
CA LEU A 118 -3.85 4.85 0.17
C LEU A 118 -3.78 5.11 1.68
N ASN A 119 -3.24 4.17 2.45
CA ASN A 119 -3.17 4.29 3.90
C ASN A 119 -2.12 5.33 4.36
N ALA A 120 -1.03 5.48 3.61
CA ALA A 120 0.01 6.48 3.87
C ALA A 120 -0.51 7.92 3.75
N LEU A 121 -1.59 8.16 3.01
CA LEU A 121 -2.24 9.48 2.94
C LEU A 121 -2.70 10.02 4.30
N THR A 122 -2.88 9.15 5.30
CA THR A 122 -3.24 9.56 6.67
C THR A 122 -2.10 10.24 7.44
N GLY A 123 -0.85 10.14 6.95
CA GLY A 123 0.33 10.69 7.62
C GLY A 123 0.72 9.96 8.91
N LYS A 124 0.20 8.75 9.15
CA LYS A 124 0.50 7.94 10.35
C LYS A 124 1.63 6.94 10.14
N GLY A 125 2.23 6.91 8.96
CA GLY A 125 3.19 5.89 8.54
C GLY A 125 2.54 4.56 8.14
N VAL A 126 3.21 3.82 7.26
CA VAL A 126 2.86 2.45 6.89
C VAL A 126 4.10 1.56 6.97
N HIS A 127 4.04 0.50 7.76
CA HIS A 127 5.12 -0.48 7.86
C HIS A 127 4.90 -1.64 6.87
N VAL A 128 5.85 -1.83 5.96
CA VAL A 128 5.85 -2.97 5.03
C VAL A 128 6.87 -3.99 5.51
N VAL A 129 6.36 -5.13 5.98
CA VAL A 129 7.18 -6.19 6.59
C VAL A 129 7.55 -7.25 5.55
N THR A 130 8.85 -7.52 5.42
CA THR A 130 9.38 -8.62 4.59
C THR A 130 10.10 -9.66 5.46
N VAL A 131 10.52 -10.76 4.85
CA VAL A 131 11.14 -11.88 5.58
C VAL A 131 12.64 -11.71 5.83
N ASN A 132 13.30 -10.78 5.14
CA ASN A 132 14.73 -10.49 5.34
C ASN A 132 15.11 -9.09 4.81
N ASP A 133 16.24 -8.58 5.29
CA ASP A 133 16.74 -7.23 4.96
C ASP A 133 17.00 -7.04 3.46
N TYR A 134 17.40 -8.09 2.74
CA TYR A 134 17.59 -8.03 1.30
C TYR A 134 16.28 -7.69 0.58
N LEU A 135 15.19 -8.38 0.92
CA LEU A 135 13.88 -8.12 0.33
C LEU A 135 13.31 -6.77 0.76
N ALA A 136 13.51 -6.36 2.03
CA ALA A 136 13.10 -5.03 2.48
C ALA A 136 13.77 -3.93 1.65
N LYS A 137 15.11 -4.01 1.50
CA LYS A 137 15.88 -3.05 0.72
C LYS A 137 15.51 -3.08 -0.77
N ARG A 138 15.48 -4.27 -1.38
CA ARG A 138 15.13 -4.44 -2.80
C ARG A 138 13.73 -3.88 -3.09
N ASP A 139 12.75 -4.19 -2.24
CA ASP A 139 11.37 -3.77 -2.48
C ASP A 139 11.18 -2.27 -2.25
N ARG A 140 11.91 -1.69 -1.29
CA ARG A 140 12.04 -0.23 -1.16
C ARG A 140 12.60 0.38 -2.44
N GLU A 141 13.72 -0.13 -2.95
CA GLU A 141 14.40 0.43 -4.14
C GLU A 141 13.54 0.27 -5.39
N TRP A 142 12.79 -0.82 -5.49
CA TRP A 142 11.99 -1.12 -6.67
C TRP A 142 10.62 -0.43 -6.67
N MET A 143 9.89 -0.42 -5.55
CA MET A 143 8.57 0.23 -5.46
C MET A 143 8.66 1.70 -5.04
N GLY A 144 9.76 2.12 -4.43
CA GLY A 144 10.05 3.50 -4.00
C GLY A 144 9.72 4.57 -5.04
N PRO A 145 10.14 4.41 -6.31
CA PRO A 145 9.86 5.38 -7.36
C PRO A 145 8.37 5.69 -7.56
N ILE A 146 7.46 4.75 -7.26
CA ILE A 146 6.00 5.03 -7.31
C ILE A 146 5.60 6.01 -6.21
N TYR A 147 6.06 5.77 -4.98
CA TYR A 147 5.70 6.60 -3.83
C TYR A 147 6.35 7.99 -3.93
N GLU A 148 7.63 8.04 -4.30
CA GLU A 148 8.40 9.28 -4.47
C GLU A 148 7.83 10.15 -5.59
N PHE A 149 7.45 9.55 -6.72
CA PHE A 149 6.75 10.28 -7.80
C PHE A 149 5.43 10.90 -7.31
N LEU A 150 4.72 10.21 -6.42
CA LEU A 150 3.50 10.69 -5.79
C LEU A 150 3.75 11.57 -4.55
N GLY A 151 4.99 11.97 -4.29
CA GLY A 151 5.35 12.90 -3.22
C GLY A 151 5.27 12.32 -1.81
N LEU A 152 5.32 10.99 -1.66
CA LEU A 152 5.47 10.32 -0.38
C LEU A 152 6.95 10.01 -0.10
N THR A 153 7.32 10.09 1.16
CA THR A 153 8.63 9.68 1.66
C THR A 153 8.65 8.19 1.96
N ILE A 154 9.76 7.53 1.65
CA ILE A 154 9.95 6.10 1.87
C ILE A 154 11.36 5.82 2.38
N ASP A 155 11.47 4.93 3.35
CA ASP A 155 12.77 4.41 3.78
C ASP A 155 12.72 2.93 4.18
N THR A 156 13.87 2.39 4.57
CA THR A 156 14.00 1.03 5.09
C THR A 156 14.84 1.00 6.36
N ILE A 157 14.43 0.20 7.33
CA ILE A 157 15.28 -0.17 8.47
C ILE A 157 16.03 -1.47 8.14
N GLN A 158 17.30 -1.53 8.52
CA GLN A 158 18.17 -2.70 8.38
C GLN A 158 18.85 -3.00 9.72
N HIS A 159 19.40 -4.21 9.86
CA HIS A 159 20.07 -4.64 11.08
C HIS A 159 21.15 -3.65 11.57
N ASN A 160 21.95 -3.11 10.65
CA ASN A 160 23.04 -2.17 10.96
C ASN A 160 22.63 -0.69 10.98
N SER A 161 21.33 -0.37 10.84
CA SER A 161 20.85 1.01 10.93
C SER A 161 21.10 1.59 12.32
N SER A 162 21.78 2.73 12.34
CA SER A 162 21.95 3.59 13.51
C SER A 162 20.60 4.10 14.03
N GLN A 163 20.59 4.63 15.25
CA GLN A 163 19.39 5.19 15.86
C GLN A 163 18.80 6.35 15.05
N GLU A 164 19.66 7.23 14.52
CA GLU A 164 19.24 8.36 13.67
C GLU A 164 18.65 7.89 12.33
N GLU A 165 19.23 6.85 11.72
CA GLU A 165 18.67 6.24 10.51
C GLU A 165 17.30 5.63 10.77
N ARG A 166 17.10 4.96 11.90
CA ARG A 166 15.79 4.42 12.28
C ARG A 166 14.76 5.53 12.51
N GLN A 167 15.11 6.57 13.27
CA GLN A 167 14.22 7.73 13.47
C GLN A 167 13.77 8.35 12.14
N ARG A 168 14.70 8.52 11.19
CA ARG A 168 14.36 9.02 9.84
C ARG A 168 13.45 8.04 9.08
N ALA A 169 13.72 6.75 9.20
CA ALA A 169 12.95 5.73 8.50
C ALA A 169 11.50 5.62 9.03
N TYR A 170 11.29 5.68 10.34
CA TYR A 170 9.94 5.70 10.95
C TYR A 170 9.21 7.03 10.75
N ALA A 171 9.94 8.14 10.56
CA ALA A 171 9.35 9.43 10.21
C ALA A 171 8.88 9.51 8.73
N SER A 172 9.20 8.52 7.90
CA SER A 172 8.76 8.45 6.51
C SER A 172 7.29 8.01 6.39
N ASP A 173 6.61 8.39 5.31
CA ASP A 173 5.23 7.96 5.05
C ASP A 173 5.14 6.42 4.90
N VAL A 174 6.22 5.78 4.41
CA VAL A 174 6.35 4.33 4.25
C VAL A 174 7.70 3.84 4.79
N THR A 175 7.68 2.80 5.61
CA THR A 175 8.89 2.18 6.18
C THR A 175 8.92 0.68 5.84
N TYR A 176 9.93 0.25 5.11
CA TYR A 176 10.21 -1.18 4.88
C TYR A 176 11.10 -1.74 5.99
N GLY A 177 10.90 -3.00 6.35
CA GLY A 177 11.74 -3.67 7.35
C GLY A 177 11.36 -5.12 7.55
N THR A 178 12.06 -5.80 8.46
CA THR A 178 11.71 -7.16 8.87
C THR A 178 10.92 -7.15 10.17
N ASN A 179 10.21 -8.24 10.43
CA ASN A 179 9.50 -8.42 11.69
C ASN A 179 10.43 -8.30 12.92
N ASN A 180 11.66 -8.80 12.80
CA ASN A 180 12.66 -8.71 13.87
C ASN A 180 13.03 -7.25 14.14
N GLU A 181 13.32 -6.47 13.09
CA GLU A 181 13.72 -5.06 13.27
C GLU A 181 12.61 -4.23 13.91
N PHE A 182 11.38 -4.31 13.39
CA PHE A 182 10.22 -3.62 13.99
C PHE A 182 9.98 -4.07 15.44
N GLY A 183 10.08 -5.38 15.72
CA GLY A 183 9.87 -5.93 17.04
C GLY A 183 10.92 -5.46 18.06
N PHE A 184 12.20 -5.48 17.68
CA PHE A 184 13.28 -5.05 18.57
C PHE A 184 13.33 -3.53 18.77
N ASP A 185 12.94 -2.74 17.76
CA ASP A 185 12.75 -1.30 17.91
C ASP A 185 11.66 -0.99 18.92
N TYR A 186 10.48 -1.63 18.78
CA TYR A 186 9.40 -1.49 19.76
C TYR A 186 9.85 -1.84 21.18
N LEU A 187 10.59 -2.94 21.36
CA LEU A 187 11.10 -3.31 22.68
C LEU A 187 12.09 -2.27 23.23
N ARG A 188 13.00 -1.75 22.38
CA ARG A 188 13.96 -0.70 22.78
C ARG A 188 13.28 0.60 23.18
N ASP A 189 12.25 1.03 22.45
CA ASP A 189 11.48 2.24 22.75
C ASP A 189 10.76 2.21 24.11
N ASN A 190 10.49 1.01 24.62
CA ASN A 190 9.92 0.80 25.95
C ASN A 190 10.99 0.69 27.05
N MET A 191 12.28 0.73 26.71
CA MET A 191 13.41 0.70 27.64
C MET A 191 14.21 2.01 27.68
N VAL A 192 13.98 2.96 26.75
CA VAL A 192 14.70 4.24 26.74
C VAL A 192 14.38 5.09 27.96
N ARG A 193 15.36 5.92 28.37
CA ARG A 193 15.20 6.85 29.50
C ARG A 193 14.59 8.19 29.08
N HIS A 194 14.77 8.58 27.82
CA HIS A 194 14.28 9.84 27.28
C HIS A 194 13.43 9.59 26.03
N VAL A 195 12.32 10.31 25.89
CA VAL A 195 11.41 10.18 24.74
C VAL A 195 12.10 10.47 23.41
N SER A 196 13.09 11.37 23.40
CA SER A 196 13.88 11.72 22.22
C SER A 196 14.75 10.57 21.67
N GLN A 197 14.89 9.48 22.44
CA GLN A 197 15.61 8.28 22.01
C GLN A 197 14.69 7.24 21.36
N ARG A 198 13.36 7.46 21.36
CA ARG A 198 12.46 6.57 20.63
C ARG A 198 12.66 6.72 19.13
N VAL A 199 12.40 5.64 18.40
CA VAL A 199 12.39 5.64 16.94
C VAL A 199 10.97 5.80 16.40
#